data_AF-A0A0A9D1K4-F1
#
_entry.id   AF-A0A0A9D1K4-F1
#
_cell.length_a   1.000
_cell.length_b   1.000
_cell.length_c   1.000
_cell.angle_alpha   90.00
_cell.angle_beta   90.00
_cell.angle_gamma   90.00
#
_symmetry.space_group_name_H-M   'P 1'
#
loop_
_entity.id
_entity.type
_entity.pdbx_description
1 polymer ?
#
loop_
_entity_poly.entity_id
_entity_poly.type
_entity_poly.pdbx_seq_one_letter_code
_entity_poly.pdbx_strand_id
1 'polypeptide(L)'
;MRTPSFRETFFSVEIDMKSNIFKCICSKFERDGMLCCHVLRLFTQFGVNEIPEHYILKRWTKKFREEELERCTHSCTENTGSDGSQNAMWHAMLMNKLVDITATVCKDGTKTARFWDELDRLQERIAREVDGQA
;
A
#
# COMPACT_ATOMS: atom_id res chain seq x y z
N MET A 1 -17.08 25.59 -0.85
CA MET A 1 -16.50 24.42 -1.54
C MET A 1 -17.64 23.50 -1.93
N ARG A 2 -17.92 23.34 -3.24
CA ARG A 2 -18.97 22.41 -3.70
C ARG A 2 -18.40 20.98 -3.62
N THR A 3 -19.00 20.14 -2.79
CA THR A 3 -18.79 18.69 -2.87
C THR A 3 -19.46 18.20 -4.17
N PRO A 4 -18.75 17.54 -5.09
CA PRO A 4 -19.40 16.98 -6.27
C PRO A 4 -20.36 15.90 -5.78
N SER A 5 -21.65 16.15 -5.97
CA SER A 5 -22.68 15.15 -5.65
C SER A 5 -22.45 13.92 -6.52
N PHE A 6 -22.70 12.73 -5.98
CA PHE A 6 -22.50 11.41 -6.62
C PHE A 6 -23.35 11.16 -7.89
N ARG A 7 -23.92 12.20 -8.51
CA ARG A 7 -24.86 12.16 -9.64
C ARG A 7 -24.41 12.96 -10.88
N GLU A 8 -23.18 13.48 -10.91
CA GLU A 8 -22.68 14.14 -12.12
C GLU A 8 -22.29 13.10 -13.19
N THR A 9 -22.93 13.20 -14.36
CA THR A 9 -22.69 12.32 -15.52
C THR A 9 -21.51 12.77 -16.38
N PHE A 10 -20.98 13.97 -16.13
CA PHE A 10 -19.89 14.58 -16.90
C PHE A 10 -18.87 15.22 -15.96
N PHE A 11 -17.59 15.02 -16.25
CA PHE A 11 -16.48 15.60 -15.49
C PHE A 11 -15.57 16.37 -16.44
N SER A 12 -15.47 17.68 -16.23
CA SER A 12 -14.53 18.52 -16.98
C SER A 12 -13.11 18.31 -16.49
N VAL A 13 -12.17 18.24 -17.44
CA VAL A 13 -10.74 18.18 -17.17
C VAL A 13 -10.05 19.25 -18.00
N GLU A 14 -9.35 20.15 -17.32
CA GLU A 14 -8.46 21.12 -17.94
C GLU A 14 -7.11 20.46 -18.21
N ILE A 15 -6.58 20.64 -19.42
CA ILE A 15 -5.38 19.96 -19.88
C ILE A 15 -4.38 21.00 -20.38
N ASP A 16 -3.18 20.98 -19.80
CA ASP A 16 -1.99 21.61 -20.36
C ASP A 16 -1.05 20.52 -20.88
N MET A 17 -1.10 20.32 -22.20
CA MET A 17 -0.30 19.31 -22.89
C MET A 17 1.20 19.63 -22.88
N LYS A 18 1.61 20.89 -22.68
CA LYS A 18 3.04 21.24 -22.63
C LYS A 18 3.68 20.75 -21.33
N SER A 19 2.93 20.88 -20.24
CA SER A 19 3.39 20.53 -18.90
C SER A 19 2.88 19.16 -18.44
N ASN A 20 2.09 18.46 -19.26
CA ASN A 20 1.36 17.24 -18.91
C ASN A 20 0.52 17.39 -17.63
N ILE A 21 -0.13 18.55 -17.45
CA ILE A 21 -0.97 18.84 -16.29
C ILE A 21 -2.44 18.62 -16.67
N PHE A 22 -3.12 17.82 -15.87
CA PHE A 22 -4.53 17.46 -15.99
C PHE A 22 -5.25 17.79 -14.68
N LYS A 23 -6.20 18.73 -14.72
CA LYS A 23 -6.97 19.18 -13.56
C LYS A 23 -8.43 18.83 -13.73
N CYS A 24 -8.92 17.92 -12.91
CA CYS A 24 -10.33 17.51 -12.93
C CYS A 24 -11.14 18.22 -11.86
N ILE A 25 -12.36 18.63 -12.18
CA ILE A 25 -13.29 19.30 -11.24
C ILE A 25 -13.64 18.47 -10.00
N CYS A 26 -13.40 17.15 -10.00
CA CYS A 26 -13.58 16.31 -8.81
C CYS A 26 -12.54 16.61 -7.70
N SER A 27 -11.46 17.30 -8.06
CA SER A 27 -10.34 17.70 -7.21
C SER A 27 -9.75 16.55 -6.38
N LYS A 28 -9.73 15.32 -6.94
CA LYS A 28 -9.23 14.15 -6.22
C LYS A 28 -7.74 14.26 -5.93
N PHE A 29 -6.97 14.84 -6.85
CA PHE A 29 -5.53 14.99 -6.63
C PHE A 29 -5.25 16.03 -5.53
N GLU A 30 -5.95 17.15 -5.53
CA GLU A 30 -5.81 18.19 -4.51
C GLU A 30 -6.28 17.72 -3.13
N ARG A 31 -7.31 16.86 -3.10
CA ARG A 31 -7.89 16.31 -1.86
C ARG A 31 -7.08 15.14 -1.29
N ASP A 32 -6.76 14.17 -2.12
CA ASP A 32 -6.22 12.87 -1.71
C ASP A 32 -4.77 12.66 -2.12
N GLY A 33 -4.22 13.54 -2.97
CA GLY A 33 -2.90 13.34 -3.58
C GLY A 33 -2.89 12.21 -4.61
N MET A 34 -4.06 11.82 -5.15
CA MET A 34 -4.21 10.72 -6.11
C MET A 34 -4.98 11.15 -7.35
N LEU A 35 -4.51 10.70 -8.52
CA LEU A 35 -5.21 10.89 -9.78
C LEU A 35 -6.60 10.22 -9.73
N CYS A 36 -7.63 10.91 -10.24
CA CYS A 36 -8.95 10.31 -10.41
C CYS A 36 -9.01 9.47 -11.69
N CYS A 37 -9.99 8.55 -11.71
CA CYS A 37 -10.29 7.77 -12.91
C CYS A 37 -10.59 8.65 -14.13
N HIS A 38 -11.10 9.87 -13.95
CA HIS A 38 -11.36 10.80 -15.04
C HIS A 38 -10.07 11.25 -15.74
N VAL A 39 -9.03 11.59 -14.97
CA VAL A 39 -7.72 11.96 -15.53
C VAL A 39 -7.02 10.72 -16.12
N LEU A 40 -7.06 9.58 -15.41
CA LEU A 40 -6.45 8.34 -15.89
C LEU A 40 -7.05 7.87 -17.23
N ARG A 41 -8.35 8.06 -17.45
CA ARG A 41 -9.00 7.77 -18.73
C ARG A 41 -8.42 8.62 -19.87
N LEU A 42 -8.11 9.89 -19.59
CA LEU A 42 -7.48 10.78 -20.57
C LEU A 42 -6.04 10.39 -20.84
N PHE A 43 -5.29 9.88 -19.86
CA PHE A 43 -3.94 9.36 -20.11
C PHE A 43 -3.95 8.28 -21.18
N THR A 44 -4.89 7.33 -21.10
CA THR A 44 -5.08 6.31 -22.14
C THR A 44 -5.41 6.92 -23.51
N GLN A 45 -6.25 7.95 -23.55
CA GLN A 45 -6.64 8.61 -24.81
C GLN A 45 -5.52 9.43 -25.46
N PHE A 46 -4.68 10.08 -24.64
CA PHE A 46 -3.56 10.88 -25.10
C PHE A 46 -2.24 10.09 -25.23
N GLY A 47 -2.26 8.78 -24.97
CA GLY A 47 -1.07 7.93 -25.05
C GLY A 47 -0.02 8.22 -23.98
N VAL A 48 -0.43 8.77 -22.83
CA VAL A 48 0.43 8.99 -21.67
C VAL A 48 0.59 7.65 -20.95
N ASN A 49 1.70 6.97 -21.22
CA ASN A 49 1.96 5.61 -20.71
C ASN A 49 2.56 5.58 -19.30
N GLU A 50 3.04 6.72 -18.81
CA GLU A 50 3.66 6.86 -17.49
C GLU A 50 3.06 8.05 -16.74
N ILE A 51 2.91 7.92 -15.42
CA ILE A 51 2.41 9.01 -14.59
C ILE A 51 3.50 10.09 -14.49
N PRO A 52 3.21 11.36 -14.84
CA PRO A 52 4.18 12.44 -14.71
C PRO A 52 4.67 12.59 -13.27
N GLU A 53 5.97 12.90 -13.11
CA GLU A 53 6.64 12.92 -11.80
C GLU A 53 5.96 13.84 -10.77
N HIS A 54 5.39 14.96 -11.21
CA HIS A 54 4.70 15.91 -10.34
C HIS A 54 3.41 15.35 -9.71
N TYR A 55 2.87 14.23 -10.21
CA TYR A 55 1.77 13.49 -9.59
C TYR A 55 2.22 12.43 -8.59
N ILE A 56 3.53 12.12 -8.52
CA ILE A 56 4.10 11.10 -7.64
C ILE A 56 4.53 11.77 -6.32
N LEU A 57 3.60 11.86 -5.36
CA LEU A 57 3.92 12.42 -4.04
C LEU A 57 4.79 11.46 -3.21
N LYS A 58 5.68 12.01 -2.38
CA LYS A 58 6.58 11.25 -1.49
C LYS A 58 5.84 10.15 -0.70
N ARG A 59 4.64 10.46 -0.18
CA ARG A 59 3.78 9.51 0.57
C ARG A 59 3.48 8.21 -0.19
N TRP A 60 3.40 8.27 -1.52
CA TRP A 60 3.08 7.13 -2.38
C TRP A 60 4.33 6.40 -2.90
N THR A 61 5.53 6.80 -2.49
CA THR A 61 6.78 6.14 -2.88
C THR A 61 7.05 4.90 -2.03
N LYS A 62 7.72 3.90 -2.60
CA LYS A 62 8.17 2.71 -1.88
C LYS A 62 9.04 3.06 -0.68
N LYS A 63 9.98 3.99 -0.87
CA LYS A 63 10.88 4.46 0.18
C LYS A 63 10.14 5.03 1.38
N PHE A 64 9.11 5.86 1.16
CA PHE A 64 8.31 6.38 2.26
C PHE A 64 7.64 5.25 3.04
N ARG A 65 7.05 4.25 2.35
CA ARG A 65 6.45 3.09 3.03
C ARG A 65 7.45 2.35 3.92
N GLU A 66 8.67 2.14 3.44
CA GLU A 66 9.75 1.50 4.20
C GLU A 66 10.13 2.34 5.43
N GLU A 67 10.32 3.65 5.26
CA GLU A 67 10.62 4.59 6.36
C GLU A 67 9.50 4.65 7.42
N GLU A 68 8.22 4.62 7.01
CA GLU A 68 7.07 4.57 7.93
C GLU A 68 7.04 3.26 8.73
N LEU A 69 7.34 2.13 8.07
CA LEU A 69 7.35 0.82 8.69
C LEU A 69 8.46 0.69 9.73
N GLU A 70 9.67 1.18 9.42
CA GLU A 70 10.78 1.21 10.37
C GLU A 70 10.43 2.01 11.63
N ARG A 71 9.84 3.21 11.47
CA ARG A 71 9.38 3.99 12.62
C ARG A 71 8.31 3.28 13.43
N CYS A 72 7.34 2.66 12.77
CA CYS A 72 6.27 1.95 13.44
C CYS A 72 6.83 0.76 14.23
N THR A 73 7.78 0.02 13.65
CA THR A 73 8.48 -1.10 14.31
C THR A 73 9.18 -0.66 15.60
N HIS A 74 9.91 0.46 15.56
CA HIS A 74 10.62 0.98 16.75
C HIS A 74 9.66 1.45 17.85
N SER A 75 8.50 2.00 17.48
CA SER A 75 7.49 2.46 18.44
C SER A 75 6.83 1.34 19.26
N CYS A 76 6.93 0.07 18.83
CA CYS A 76 6.17 -1.05 19.41
C CYS A 76 7.01 -2.00 20.25
N THR A 77 8.31 -2.08 19.98
CA THR A 77 9.24 -2.89 20.78
C THR A 77 9.34 -2.41 22.23
N GLU A 78 8.82 -1.21 22.52
CA GLU A 78 8.89 -0.56 23.83
C GLU A 78 7.57 -0.56 24.63
N ASN A 79 6.43 -1.01 24.06
CA ASN A 79 5.13 -0.87 24.74
C ASN A 79 4.24 -2.12 24.62
N THR A 80 4.22 -2.95 25.66
CA THR A 80 3.48 -4.22 25.78
C THR A 80 2.03 -4.06 26.25
N GLY A 81 1.35 -2.95 25.90
CA GLY A 81 -0.09 -2.81 26.15
C GLY A 81 -0.89 -3.70 25.19
N SER A 82 -2.14 -4.04 25.48
CA SER A 82 -3.02 -4.76 24.53
C SER A 82 -4.24 -3.89 24.27
N ASP A 83 -4.28 -3.28 23.09
CA ASP A 83 -5.47 -2.61 22.54
C ASP A 83 -5.56 -2.97 21.04
N GLY A 84 -6.76 -2.94 20.46
CA GLY A 84 -7.03 -3.39 19.09
C GLY A 84 -6.18 -2.70 18.01
N SER A 85 -5.70 -1.49 18.29
CA SER A 85 -4.70 -0.77 17.47
C SER A 85 -3.40 -1.57 17.28
N GLN A 86 -2.98 -2.33 18.30
CA GLN A 86 -1.75 -3.12 18.25
C GLN A 86 -1.85 -4.36 17.38
N ASN A 87 -3.02 -5.00 17.30
CA ASN A 87 -3.19 -6.19 16.46
C ASN A 87 -3.04 -5.86 14.97
N ALA A 88 -3.61 -4.74 14.52
CA ALA A 88 -3.45 -4.27 13.14
C ALA A 88 -1.98 -3.93 12.82
N MET A 89 -1.26 -3.39 13.80
CA MET A 89 0.14 -3.05 13.71
C MET A 89 1.05 -4.28 13.64
N TRP A 90 0.87 -5.24 14.56
CA TRP A 90 1.56 -6.54 14.54
C TRP A 90 1.33 -7.27 13.22
N HIS A 91 0.08 -7.29 12.75
CA HIS A 91 -0.26 -7.87 11.46
C HIS A 91 0.48 -7.17 10.31
N ALA A 92 0.49 -5.84 10.28
CA ALA A 92 1.20 -5.08 9.25
C ALA A 92 2.71 -5.36 9.28
N MET A 93 3.33 -5.39 10.46
CA MET A 93 4.77 -5.68 10.62
C MET A 93 5.12 -7.09 10.16
N LEU A 94 4.36 -8.09 10.60
CA LEU A 94 4.56 -9.49 10.22
C LEU A 94 4.43 -9.66 8.71
N MET A 95 3.37 -9.10 8.11
CA MET A 95 3.13 -9.22 6.68
C MET A 95 4.20 -8.54 5.84
N ASN A 96 4.69 -7.36 6.21
CA ASN A 96 5.80 -6.73 5.47
C ASN A 96 7.07 -7.59 5.53
N LYS A 97 7.42 -8.12 6.70
CA LYS A 97 8.56 -9.03 6.85
C LYS A 97 8.41 -10.29 5.99
N LEU A 98 7.20 -10.86 5.92
CA LEU A 98 6.91 -11.99 5.04
C LEU A 98 7.04 -11.62 3.56
N VAL A 99 6.58 -10.44 3.15
CA VAL A 99 6.72 -9.95 1.76
C VAL A 99 8.20 -9.87 1.36
N ASP A 100 9.09 -9.39 2.22
CA ASP A 100 10.52 -9.30 1.91
C ASP A 100 11.19 -10.68 1.78
N ILE A 101 10.85 -11.61 2.69
CA ILE A 101 11.36 -12.99 2.63
C ILE A 101 10.87 -13.68 1.35
N THR A 102 9.57 -13.59 1.07
CA THR A 102 8.95 -14.23 -0.10
C THR A 102 9.48 -13.65 -1.41
N ALA A 103 9.74 -12.34 -1.49
CA ALA A 103 10.38 -11.73 -2.66
C ALA A 103 11.77 -12.31 -2.98
N THR A 104 12.48 -12.81 -1.96
CA THR A 104 13.78 -13.47 -2.09
C THR A 104 13.63 -14.95 -2.43
N VAL A 105 12.73 -15.64 -1.75
CA VAL A 105 12.59 -17.10 -1.80
C VAL A 105 11.84 -17.58 -3.05
N CYS A 106 10.77 -16.88 -3.46
CA CYS A 106 9.91 -17.28 -4.58
C CYS A 106 10.60 -17.31 -5.96
N LYS A 107 11.84 -16.83 -6.06
CA LYS A 107 12.66 -16.94 -7.28
C LYS A 107 13.32 -18.32 -7.44
N ASP A 108 13.26 -19.16 -6.42
CA ASP A 108 13.88 -20.49 -6.37
C ASP A 108 12.89 -21.51 -5.77
N GLY A 109 12.46 -22.48 -6.59
CA GLY A 109 11.46 -23.47 -6.18
C GLY A 109 11.92 -24.36 -5.02
N THR A 110 13.23 -24.64 -4.91
CA THR A 110 13.77 -25.47 -3.82
C THR A 110 13.79 -24.72 -2.49
N LYS A 111 14.17 -23.43 -2.51
CA LYS A 111 14.10 -22.57 -1.33
C LYS A 111 12.64 -22.32 -0.92
N THR A 112 11.76 -22.16 -1.91
CA THR A 112 10.31 -21.97 -1.67
C THR A 112 9.72 -23.17 -0.95
N ALA A 113 9.98 -24.39 -1.43
CA ALA A 113 9.51 -25.61 -0.79
C ALA A 113 10.02 -25.74 0.65
N ARG A 114 11.31 -25.48 0.89
CA ARG A 114 11.90 -25.51 2.24
C ARG A 114 11.27 -24.48 3.18
N PHE A 115 11.06 -23.25 2.69
CA PHE A 115 10.45 -22.20 3.49
C PHE A 115 8.99 -22.50 3.86
N TRP A 116 8.23 -23.10 2.95
CA TRP A 116 6.88 -23.60 3.23
C TRP A 116 6.85 -24.65 4.32
N ASP A 117 7.69 -25.68 4.24
CA ASP A 117 7.77 -26.72 5.26
C ASP A 117 8.15 -26.14 6.65
N GLU A 118 9.04 -25.14 6.71
CA GLU A 118 9.34 -24.45 7.97
C GLU A 118 8.15 -23.63 8.51
N LEU A 119 7.33 -23.03 7.63
CA LEU A 119 6.14 -22.30 8.05
C LEU A 119 5.03 -23.23 8.54
N ASP A 120 4.84 -24.39 7.92
CA ASP A 120 3.91 -25.41 8.41
C ASP A 120 4.32 -25.89 9.82
N ARG A 121 5.61 -26.17 10.03
CA ARG A 121 6.14 -26.53 11.36
C ARG A 121 5.95 -25.42 12.39
N LEU A 122 6.13 -24.16 11.99
CA LEU A 122 5.89 -23.02 12.87
C LEU A 122 4.41 -22.91 13.24
N GLN A 123 3.51 -23.08 12.28
CA GLN A 123 2.06 -23.07 12.50
C GLN A 123 1.66 -24.15 13.51
N GLU A 124 2.18 -25.36 13.37
CA GLU A 124 1.91 -26.43 14.33
C GLU A 124 2.42 -26.12 15.74
N ARG A 125 3.60 -25.51 15.86
CA ARG A 125 4.16 -25.11 17.16
C ARG A 125 3.27 -24.07 17.84
N ILE A 126 2.83 -23.05 17.10
CA ILE A 126 1.94 -22.01 17.61
C ILE A 126 0.60 -22.62 18.03
N ALA A 127 0.02 -23.52 17.23
CA ALA A 127 -1.23 -24.20 17.58
C ALA A 127 -1.13 -24.93 18.93
N ARG A 128 -0.02 -25.66 19.15
CA ARG A 128 0.24 -26.35 20.42
C ARG A 128 0.40 -25.39 21.61
N GLU A 129 1.03 -24.23 21.41
CA GLU A 129 1.20 -23.22 22.45
C GLU A 129 -0.15 -22.57 22.85
N VAL A 130 -1.05 -22.37 21.90
CA VAL A 130 -2.40 -21.83 22.14
C VAL A 130 -3.29 -22.87 22.84
N ASP A 131 -3.22 -24.14 22.44
CA ASP A 131 -4.01 -25.22 23.04
C ASP A 131 -3.51 -25.62 24.45
N GLY A 132 -2.23 -25.36 24.76
CA GLY A 132 -1.60 -25.67 26.05
C GLY A 132 -1.80 -24.64 27.16
N GLN A 133 -2.59 -23.59 26.92
CA GLN A 133 -2.96 -22.56 27.91
C GLN A 133 -4.36 -22.76 28.53
N ALA A 134 -4.95 -23.95 28.38
CA ALA A 134 -6.21 -24.36 29.02
C ALA A 134 -6.00 -25.19 30.30
#